data_AF-A0A7K3PQM6-F1
#
_entry.id   AF-A0A7K3PQM6-F1
#
_cell.length_a   1.000
_cell.length_b   1.000
_cell.length_c   1.000
_cell.angle_alpha   90.00
_cell.angle_beta   90.00
_cell.angle_gamma   90.00
#
_symmetry.space_group_name_H-M   'P 1'
#
loop_
_entity.id
_entity.type
_entity.pdbx_description
1 polymer ?
#
loop_
_entity_poly.entity_id
_entity_poly.type
_entity_poly.pdbx_seq_one_letter_code
_entity_poly.pdbx_strand_id
1 'polypeptide(L)'
;MAATETVTLVLGEDSPLPESPADVEDLVRLLRGHVAQLGARSVQGTSALLRAQQLCSESIPEGYMPSRVYLVRLAEATRELTAHVASGAPDAGRVKGRWRWRKPPVNVLRGAVFALALACLVLAASVPRT
;
A
#
# COMPACT_ATOMS: atom_id res chain seq x y z
N MET A 1 19.66 -6.34 -0.78
CA MET A 1 18.39 -5.59 -0.66
C MET A 1 17.28 -6.58 -0.35
N ALA A 2 16.56 -6.36 0.74
CA ALA A 2 15.49 -7.22 1.22
C ALA A 2 14.14 -6.82 0.61
N ALA A 3 13.22 -7.77 0.49
CA ALA A 3 11.87 -7.51 -0.02
C ALA A 3 11.16 -6.38 0.74
N THR A 4 11.34 -6.35 2.07
CA THR A 4 10.78 -5.30 2.94
C THR A 4 11.34 -3.93 2.62
N GLU A 5 12.64 -3.81 2.32
CA GLU A 5 13.28 -2.54 1.97
C GLU A 5 12.70 -1.99 0.66
N THR A 6 12.56 -2.84 -0.34
CA THR A 6 11.92 -2.48 -1.63
C THR A 6 10.47 -2.04 -1.44
N VAL A 7 9.72 -2.77 -0.61
CA VAL A 7 8.33 -2.41 -0.28
C VAL A 7 8.28 -1.07 0.44
N THR A 8 9.21 -0.77 1.34
CA THR A 8 9.27 0.54 2.01
C THR A 8 9.63 1.67 1.08
N LEU A 9 10.42 1.43 0.03
CA LEU A 9 10.67 2.44 -1.01
C LEU A 9 9.43 2.76 -1.85
N VAL A 10 8.50 1.81 -1.99
CA VAL A 10 7.28 2.04 -2.78
C VAL A 10 6.12 2.56 -1.92
N LEU A 11 5.97 2.04 -0.70
CA LEU A 11 4.82 2.33 0.18
C LEU A 11 5.13 3.31 1.32
N GLY A 12 6.40 3.68 1.48
CA GLY A 12 6.87 4.62 2.50
C GLY A 12 6.32 6.01 2.25
N GLU A 13 5.84 6.66 3.31
CA GLU A 13 5.20 7.98 3.22
C GLU A 13 6.22 9.08 2.87
N ASP A 14 7.47 8.91 3.29
CA ASP A 14 8.58 9.81 3.01
C ASP A 14 9.42 9.37 1.80
N SER A 15 9.01 8.32 1.08
CA SER A 15 9.81 7.80 -0.02
C SER A 15 9.64 8.66 -1.27
N PRO A 16 10.74 9.04 -1.95
CA PRO A 16 10.64 9.80 -3.19
C PRO A 16 9.85 9.01 -4.24
N LEU A 17 8.99 9.71 -4.97
CA LEU A 17 8.24 9.08 -6.05
C LEU A 17 9.21 8.72 -7.18
N PRO A 18 9.00 7.60 -7.89
CA PRO A 18 9.82 7.27 -9.06
C PRO A 18 9.71 8.38 -10.11
N GLU A 19 10.85 8.90 -10.54
CA GLU A 19 10.93 10.08 -11.40
C GLU A 19 10.60 9.75 -12.87
N SER A 20 10.81 8.49 -13.27
CA SER A 20 10.61 8.02 -14.64
C SER A 20 9.79 6.72 -14.71
N PRO A 21 9.18 6.41 -15.87
CA PRO A 21 8.55 5.11 -16.10
C PRO A 21 9.55 3.94 -16.05
N ALA A 22 10.82 4.18 -16.41
CA ALA A 22 11.87 3.16 -16.33
C ALA A 22 12.13 2.74 -14.86
N ASP A 23 12.15 3.70 -13.94
CA ASP A 23 12.29 3.42 -12.50
C ASP A 23 11.14 2.56 -11.97
N VAL A 24 9.92 2.81 -12.48
CA VAL A 24 8.74 2.01 -12.13
C VAL A 24 8.90 0.58 -12.63
N GLU A 25 9.35 0.38 -13.86
CA GLU A 25 9.59 -0.96 -14.41
C GLU A 25 10.67 -1.72 -13.63
N ASP A 26 11.77 -1.06 -13.27
CA ASP A 26 12.85 -1.69 -12.52
C ASP A 26 12.40 -2.09 -11.11
N LEU A 27 11.64 -1.23 -10.42
CA LEU A 27 11.02 -1.57 -9.14
C LEU A 27 10.00 -2.71 -9.28
N VAL A 28 9.22 -2.75 -10.37
CA VAL A 28 8.31 -3.87 -10.65
C VAL A 28 9.10 -5.16 -10.83
N ARG A 29 10.15 -5.17 -11.66
CA ARG A 29 10.99 -6.35 -11.88
C ARG A 29 11.60 -6.84 -10.57
N LEU A 30 12.06 -5.92 -9.74
CA LEU A 30 12.68 -6.22 -8.46
C LEU A 30 11.66 -6.82 -7.47
N LEU A 31 10.44 -6.26 -7.39
CA LEU A 31 9.34 -6.83 -6.60
C LEU A 31 8.91 -8.21 -7.10
N ARG A 32 8.80 -8.42 -8.42
CA ARG A 32 8.51 -9.74 -8.99
C ARG A 32 9.57 -10.78 -8.61
N GLY A 33 10.85 -10.38 -8.63
CA GLY A 33 11.96 -11.21 -8.15
C GLY A 33 11.79 -11.59 -6.68
N HIS A 34 11.39 -10.64 -5.83
CA HIS A 34 11.11 -10.93 -4.42
C HIS A 34 9.90 -11.85 -4.22
N VAL A 35 8.82 -11.67 -4.99
CA VAL A 35 7.66 -12.57 -4.95
C VAL A 35 8.07 -13.99 -5.32
N ALA A 36 8.92 -14.20 -6.33
CA ALA A 36 9.45 -15.51 -6.68
C ALA A 36 10.29 -16.12 -5.54
N GLN A 37 11.16 -15.32 -4.91
CA GLN A 37 11.99 -15.75 -3.79
C GLN A 37 11.16 -16.11 -2.55
N LEU A 38 10.14 -15.30 -2.23
CA LEU A 38 9.20 -15.55 -1.14
C LEU A 38 8.33 -16.76 -1.44
N GLY A 39 7.89 -16.91 -2.68
CA GLY A 39 7.10 -18.05 -3.16
C GLY A 39 7.80 -19.39 -2.90
N ALA A 40 9.10 -19.48 -3.19
CA ALA A 40 9.90 -20.67 -2.92
C ALA A 40 10.00 -21.04 -1.43
N ARG A 41 9.79 -20.08 -0.52
CA ARG A 41 9.85 -20.26 0.94
C ARG A 41 8.46 -20.35 1.59
N SER A 42 7.41 -20.11 0.81
CA SER A 42 6.03 -20.08 1.28
C SER A 42 5.33 -21.42 1.08
N VAL A 43 4.31 -21.69 1.89
CA VAL A 43 3.43 -22.84 1.67
C VAL A 43 2.64 -22.62 0.36
N GLN A 44 2.65 -23.62 -0.52
CA GLN A 44 1.94 -23.56 -1.80
C GLN A 44 0.44 -23.34 -1.59
N GLY A 45 -0.17 -22.51 -2.44
CA GLY A 45 -1.62 -22.31 -2.47
C GLY A 45 -2.17 -21.29 -1.46
N THR A 46 -1.32 -20.54 -0.76
CA THR A 46 -1.77 -19.46 0.13
C THR A 46 -2.38 -18.30 -0.66
N SER A 47 -3.43 -17.69 -0.11
CA SER A 47 -4.18 -16.63 -0.79
C SER A 47 -3.31 -15.41 -1.11
N ALA A 48 -2.39 -15.06 -0.21
CA ALA A 48 -1.41 -13.98 -0.40
C ALA A 48 -0.43 -14.27 -1.54
N LEU A 49 0.05 -15.53 -1.65
CA LEU A 49 0.94 -15.93 -2.73
C LEU A 49 0.22 -15.91 -4.08
N LEU A 50 -0.99 -16.47 -4.15
CA LEU A 50 -1.79 -16.47 -5.38
C LEU A 50 -2.06 -15.05 -5.87
N ARG A 51 -2.40 -14.12 -4.96
CA ARG A 51 -2.61 -12.71 -5.30
C ARG A 51 -1.33 -12.05 -5.84
N ALA A 52 -0.18 -12.28 -5.19
CA ALA A 52 1.09 -11.72 -5.62
C ALA A 52 1.52 -12.29 -6.99
N GLN A 53 1.36 -13.60 -7.20
CA GLN A 53 1.67 -14.28 -8.47
C GLN A 53 0.75 -13.83 -9.61
N GLN A 54 -0.54 -13.63 -9.33
CA GLN A 54 -1.49 -13.11 -10.30
C GLN A 54 -1.04 -11.74 -10.81
N LEU A 55 -0.73 -10.81 -9.89
CA LEU A 55 -0.20 -9.49 -10.26
C LEU A 55 1.12 -9.61 -11.03
N CYS A 56 2.02 -10.53 -10.65
CA CYS A 56 3.27 -10.75 -11.38
C CYS A 56 3.06 -11.25 -12.82
N SER A 57 1.95 -11.95 -13.08
CA SER A 57 1.62 -12.52 -14.40
C SER A 57 0.98 -11.49 -15.34
N GLU A 58 0.40 -10.42 -14.80
CA GLU A 58 -0.15 -9.31 -15.57
C GLU A 58 0.96 -8.51 -16.26
N SER A 59 0.69 -7.93 -17.43
CA SER A 59 1.59 -6.96 -18.06
C SER A 59 1.59 -5.63 -17.29
N ILE A 60 2.70 -4.90 -17.33
CA ILE A 60 2.74 -3.55 -16.75
C ILE A 60 1.80 -2.65 -17.58
N PRO A 61 0.85 -1.94 -16.95
CA PRO A 61 -0.07 -1.05 -17.67
C PRO A 61 0.67 0.11 -18.33
N GLU A 62 0.31 0.44 -19.57
CA GLU A 62 0.89 1.57 -20.29
C GLU A 62 0.59 2.91 -19.60
N GLY A 63 1.58 3.80 -19.63
CA GLY A 63 1.50 5.13 -19.03
C GLY A 63 1.95 5.20 -17.57
N TYR A 64 2.50 6.37 -17.20
CA TYR A 64 3.16 6.59 -15.91
C TYR A 64 2.24 6.38 -14.70
N MET A 65 1.04 6.96 -14.69
CA MET A 65 0.12 6.82 -13.55
C MET A 65 -0.42 5.39 -13.37
N PRO A 66 -0.92 4.70 -14.43
CA PRO A 66 -1.31 3.30 -14.35
C PRO A 66 -0.18 2.37 -13.88
N SER A 67 1.03 2.54 -14.43
CA SER A 67 2.23 1.80 -14.03
C SER A 67 2.53 1.98 -12.53
N ARG A 68 2.40 3.19 -12.00
CA ARG A 68 2.62 3.47 -10.56
C ARG A 68 1.57 2.84 -9.66
N VAL A 69 0.30 2.90 -10.05
CA VAL A 69 -0.78 2.23 -9.29
C VAL A 69 -0.54 0.72 -9.27
N TYR A 70 -0.12 0.15 -10.40
CA TYR A 70 0.27 -1.25 -10.49
C TYR A 70 1.46 -1.58 -9.57
N LEU A 71 2.52 -0.75 -9.57
CA LEU A 71 3.67 -0.89 -8.69
C LEU A 71 3.27 -0.90 -7.20
N VAL A 72 2.39 0.03 -6.79
CA VAL A 72 1.88 0.10 -5.41
C VAL A 72 1.12 -1.17 -5.04
N ARG A 73 0.22 -1.65 -5.92
CA ARG A 73 -0.54 -2.91 -5.68
C ARG A 73 0.38 -4.13 -5.57
N LEU A 74 1.42 -4.19 -6.39
CA LEU A 74 2.41 -5.25 -6.33
C LEU A 74 3.23 -5.19 -5.04
N ALA A 75 3.61 -4.01 -4.58
CA ALA A 75 4.31 -3.81 -3.32
C ALA A 75 3.42 -4.20 -2.11
N GLU A 76 2.13 -3.86 -2.14
CA GLU A 76 1.17 -4.28 -1.11
C GLU A 76 1.04 -5.80 -1.03
N ALA A 77 0.89 -6.47 -2.19
CA ALA A 77 0.82 -7.93 -2.22
C ALA A 77 2.13 -8.58 -1.74
N THR A 78 3.28 -8.01 -2.09
CA THR A 78 4.60 -8.48 -1.62
C THR A 78 4.74 -8.32 -0.10
N ARG A 79 4.21 -7.24 0.47
CA ARG A 79 4.17 -7.03 1.92
C ARG A 79 3.30 -8.07 2.63
N GLU A 80 2.09 -8.31 2.10
CA GLU A 80 1.18 -9.33 2.61
C GLU A 80 1.85 -10.71 2.61
N LEU A 81 2.50 -11.07 1.51
CA LEU A 81 3.24 -12.33 1.38
C LEU A 81 4.42 -12.41 2.36
N THR A 82 5.18 -11.33 2.51
CA THR A 82 6.32 -11.28 3.46
C THR A 82 5.85 -11.47 4.89
N ALA A 83 4.75 -10.83 5.29
CA ALA A 83 4.15 -10.99 6.61
C ALA A 83 3.64 -12.43 6.84
N HIS A 84 3.09 -13.07 5.80
CA HIS A 84 2.65 -14.45 5.86
C HIS A 84 3.82 -15.45 6.02
N VAL A 85 4.90 -15.26 5.27
CA VAL A 85 6.13 -16.07 5.41
C VAL A 85 6.74 -15.87 6.79
N ALA A 86 6.74 -14.65 7.34
CA ALA A 86 7.29 -14.36 8.65
C ALA A 86 6.46 -14.96 9.81
N SER A 87 5.13 -15.09 9.65
CA SER A 87 4.27 -15.65 10.71
C SER A 87 4.27 -17.18 10.74
N GLY A 88 4.73 -17.85 9.69
CA GLY A 88 4.81 -19.32 9.61
C GLY A 88 3.46 -20.03 9.75
N ALA A 89 2.33 -19.31 9.73
CA ALA A 89 1.02 -19.85 10.00
C ALA A 89 0.43 -20.47 8.72
N PRO A 90 0.08 -21.77 8.71
CA PRO A 90 -0.69 -22.34 7.61
C PRO A 90 -2.03 -21.61 7.53
N ASP A 91 -2.41 -21.24 6.30
CA ASP A 91 -3.59 -20.42 5.98
C ASP A 91 -4.85 -21.01 6.64
N ALA A 92 -5.16 -20.55 7.86
CA ALA A 92 -6.39 -20.91 8.54
C ALA A 92 -7.49 -20.14 7.82
N GLY A 93 -8.15 -20.84 6.90
CA GLY A 93 -9.25 -20.34 6.10
C GLY A 93 -10.14 -19.39 6.90
N ARG A 94 -10.31 -18.19 6.34
CA ARG A 94 -10.98 -17.01 6.91
C ARG A 94 -10.15 -16.25 7.95
N VAL A 95 -9.42 -15.24 7.46
CA VAL A 95 -9.32 -13.97 8.19
C VAL A 95 -10.24 -12.96 7.52
N LYS A 96 -11.55 -13.25 7.57
CA LYS A 96 -12.59 -12.24 7.38
C LYS A 96 -12.53 -11.32 8.60
N GLY A 97 -11.69 -10.29 8.52
CA GLY A 97 -11.67 -9.18 9.47
C GLY A 97 -10.71 -9.32 10.63
N ARG A 98 -9.44 -8.96 10.43
CA ARG A 98 -8.57 -8.28 11.41
C ARG A 98 -7.18 -8.07 10.81
N TRP A 99 -7.03 -6.98 10.06
CA TRP A 99 -5.79 -6.21 10.03
C TRP A 99 -6.13 -4.80 9.53
N ARG A 100 -6.90 -4.10 10.38
CA ARG A 100 -7.07 -2.65 10.29
C ARG A 100 -5.71 -2.00 10.58
N TRP A 101 -4.83 -1.92 9.60
CA TRP A 101 -3.78 -0.92 9.61
C TRP A 101 -4.41 0.39 9.15
N ARG A 102 -4.95 1.13 10.11
CA ARG A 102 -5.27 2.55 9.95
C ARG A 102 -3.98 3.27 9.54
N LYS A 103 -3.76 3.48 8.25
CA LYS A 103 -3.29 4.81 7.84
C LYS A 103 -4.43 5.77 8.19
N PRO A 104 -4.24 6.82 9.02
CA PRO A 104 -5.29 7.80 9.19
C PRO A 104 -5.53 8.42 7.81
N PRO A 105 -6.72 8.26 7.20
CA PRO A 105 -6.95 8.83 5.89
C PRO A 105 -6.89 10.35 6.07
N VAL A 106 -6.15 11.03 5.18
CA VAL A 106 -6.09 12.50 5.03
C VAL A 106 -7.45 13.21 5.08
N ASN A 107 -8.55 12.49 4.91
CA ASN A 107 -9.92 12.96 5.14
C ASN A 107 -10.23 13.35 6.59
N VAL A 108 -9.53 12.81 7.59
CA VAL A 108 -9.69 13.23 9.00
C VAL A 108 -9.15 14.65 9.20
N LEU A 109 -8.03 15.00 8.55
CA LEU A 109 -7.46 16.33 8.63
C LEU A 109 -8.37 17.36 7.95
N ARG A 110 -8.92 17.02 6.77
CA ARG A 110 -9.90 17.88 6.09
C ARG A 110 -11.17 18.06 6.93
N GLY A 111 -11.68 17.00 7.57
CA GLY A 111 -12.83 17.08 8.46
C GLY A 111 -12.58 17.95 9.69
N ALA A 112 -11.40 17.84 10.31
CA ALA A 112 -11.01 18.63 11.47
C ALA A 112 -10.89 20.13 11.14
N VAL A 113 -10.27 20.47 10.00
CA VAL A 113 -10.16 21.86 9.53
C VAL A 113 -11.54 22.45 9.24
N PHE A 114 -12.45 21.66 8.63
CA PHE A 114 -13.80 22.11 8.33
C PHE A 114 -14.62 22.38 9.60
N ALA A 115 -14.54 21.47 10.59
CA ALA A 115 -15.20 21.66 11.89
C ALA A 115 -14.66 22.87 12.65
N LEU A 116 -13.34 23.09 12.62
CA LEU A 116 -12.70 24.25 13.26
C LEU A 116 -13.14 25.56 12.60
N ALA A 117 -13.14 25.62 11.26
CA ALA A 117 -13.60 26.80 10.52
C ALA A 117 -15.08 27.13 10.82
N LEU A 118 -15.93 26.10 10.91
CA LEU A 118 -17.35 26.26 11.21
C LEU A 118 -17.57 26.74 12.66
N ALA A 119 -16.78 26.24 13.62
CA ALA A 119 -16.80 26.73 15.00
C ALA A 119 -16.36 28.20 15.09
N CYS A 120 -15.31 28.60 14.36
CA CYS A 120 -14.89 30.00 14.27
C CYS A 120 -15.99 30.89 13.66
N LEU A 121 -16.67 30.41 12.61
CA LEU A 121 -17.77 31.14 11.99
C LEU A 121 -18.94 31.36 12.96
N VAL A 122 -19.33 30.32 13.71
CA VAL A 122 -20.41 30.40 14.71
C VAL A 122 -20.05 31.33 15.85
N LEU A 123 -18.81 31.29 16.35
CA LEU A 123 -18.34 32.23 17.36
C LEU A 123 -18.38 33.66 16.82
N ALA A 124 -17.85 33.91 15.62
CA ALA A 124 -17.85 35.24 15.00
C ALA A 124 -19.27 35.77 14.73
N ALA A 125 -20.23 34.89 14.44
CA ALA A 125 -21.64 35.26 14.26
C ALA A 125 -22.39 35.44 15.59
N SER A 126 -21.88 34.87 16.70
CA SER A 126 -22.50 34.95 18.03
C SER A 126 -21.98 36.12 18.88
N VAL A 127 -20.93 36.81 18.45
CA VAL A 127 -20.52 38.08 19.07
C VAL A 127 -21.48 39.18 18.58
N PRO A 128 -22.19 39.89 19.48
CA PRO A 128 -22.96 41.04 19.07
C PRO A 128 -21.99 42.12 18.59
N ARG A 129 -22.11 42.50 17.32
CA ARG A 129 -21.40 43.67 16.79
C ARG A 129 -22.03 44.91 17.42
N THR A 130 -21.46 45.36 18.54
CA THR A 130 -21.73 46.69 19.11
C THR A 130 -21.21 47.77 18.18
#